data_AF-A0A646KLY9-F1
#
_entry.id   AF-A0A646KLY9-F1
#
_cell.length_a   1.000
_cell.length_b   1.000
_cell.length_c   1.000
_cell.angle_alpha   90.00
_cell.angle_beta   90.00
_cell.angle_gamma   90.00
#
_symmetry.space_group_name_H-M   'P 1'
#
loop_
_entity.id
_entity.type
_entity.pdbx_description
1 polymer ?
#
loop_
_entity_poly.entity_id
_entity_poly.type
_entity_poly.pdbx_seq_one_letter_code
_entity_poly.pdbx_strand_id
1 'polypeptide(L)'
;MSPLTPPPVPEPFQLPFHYGALHTIGLDYLVDPAPVRELLAEHHPALSAAEFAGRALVSLNYQLYFAQYASGGGVTQEIEYNIVAFPAGDEGRLPDIGYAQYAQGWDQTKLLGIARIHVLCDNALAIEAGRGIYAEPKYPGWFETDTPSLNGPATEVWSIRCKAAGFGADGGVERQDGELFSFTADLTGLPAVPVNTTPTTGYGTDAAGRALAGPMNVYQPYRWHDLADPAAAGRVRLAVQDTASGIGRDLTRLIGEAPPAGAWTSQSPPVAAHNRPYYLAVPR
;
A
#
# COMPACT_ATOMS: atom_id res chain seq x y z
N MET A 1 -34.45 -3.90 -0.62
CA MET A 1 -33.08 -3.90 -0.08
C MET A 1 -33.10 -3.13 1.23
N SER A 2 -32.58 -3.68 2.31
CA SER A 2 -32.42 -2.93 3.57
C SER A 2 -31.36 -1.84 3.37
N PRO A 3 -31.51 -0.65 3.98
CA PRO A 3 -30.54 0.42 3.85
C PRO A 3 -29.17 -0.01 4.42
N LEU A 4 -28.09 0.33 3.71
CA LEU A 4 -26.73 0.13 4.21
C LEU A 4 -26.51 1.07 5.41
N THR A 5 -26.08 0.51 6.54
CA THR A 5 -25.77 1.29 7.74
C THR A 5 -24.28 1.57 7.76
N PRO A 6 -23.82 2.83 7.85
CA PRO A 6 -22.40 3.13 7.93
C PRO A 6 -21.80 2.60 9.24
N PRO A 7 -20.54 2.13 9.25
CA PRO A 7 -19.83 1.84 10.49
C PRO A 7 -19.69 3.12 11.33
N PRO A 8 -19.66 3.02 12.67
CA PRO A 8 -19.37 4.16 13.52
C PRO A 8 -17.94 4.66 13.31
N VAL A 9 -17.71 5.97 13.46
CA VAL A 9 -16.37 6.55 13.55
C VAL A 9 -15.99 6.63 15.03
N PRO A 10 -15.01 5.85 15.51
CA PRO A 10 -14.63 5.87 16.93
C PRO A 10 -13.96 7.19 17.31
N GLU A 11 -14.29 7.73 18.49
CA GLU A 11 -13.53 8.84 19.08
C GLU A 11 -12.06 8.44 19.30
N PRO A 12 -11.09 9.36 19.13
CA PRO A 12 -11.23 10.78 18.81
C PRO A 12 -11.20 11.09 17.29
N PHE A 13 -11.34 10.08 16.42
CA PHE A 13 -11.14 10.24 14.99
C PHE A 13 -12.29 10.97 14.31
N GLN A 14 -11.98 11.60 13.16
CA GLN A 14 -12.96 12.28 12.31
C GLN A 14 -12.72 11.89 10.85
N LEU A 15 -13.80 11.94 10.05
CA LEU A 15 -13.77 11.72 8.61
C LEU A 15 -14.24 12.98 7.87
N PRO A 16 -13.70 13.27 6.66
CA PRO A 16 -12.67 12.50 5.96
C PRO A 16 -11.29 12.56 6.65
N PHE A 17 -10.54 11.44 6.60
CA PHE A 17 -9.18 11.37 7.10
C PHE A 17 -8.23 11.93 6.03
N HIS A 18 -7.44 12.95 6.38
CA HIS A 18 -6.64 13.71 5.41
C HIS A 18 -5.15 13.41 5.51
N TYR A 19 -4.53 13.23 4.34
CA TYR A 19 -3.09 13.11 4.16
C TYR A 19 -2.57 14.41 3.52
N GLY A 20 -1.56 15.04 4.14
CA GLY A 20 -0.98 16.29 3.63
C GLY A 20 0.16 16.10 2.64
N ALA A 21 0.76 14.90 2.58
CA ALA A 21 1.71 14.48 1.55
C ALA A 21 1.72 12.95 1.45
N LEU A 22 2.02 12.42 0.26
CA LEU A 22 2.16 11.00 -0.03
C LEU A 22 3.35 10.76 -0.96
N HIS A 23 4.17 9.77 -0.64
CA HIS A 23 5.24 9.25 -1.48
C HIS A 23 5.19 7.72 -1.43
N THR A 24 4.90 7.08 -2.54
CA THR A 24 4.55 5.65 -2.56
C THR A 24 5.09 4.93 -3.79
N ILE A 25 5.37 3.65 -3.60
CA ILE A 25 5.55 2.65 -4.65
C ILE A 25 4.69 1.43 -4.31
N GLY A 26 3.99 0.89 -5.29
CA GLY A 26 3.40 -0.45 -5.21
C GLY A 26 3.92 -1.36 -6.30
N LEU A 27 4.04 -2.63 -5.95
CA LEU A 27 4.52 -3.72 -6.78
C LEU A 27 3.41 -4.77 -6.89
N ASP A 28 3.01 -5.06 -8.12
CA ASP A 28 1.93 -5.97 -8.43
C ASP A 28 2.47 -7.31 -8.92
N TYR A 29 1.85 -8.41 -8.50
CA TYR A 29 2.23 -9.77 -8.83
C TYR A 29 1.00 -10.56 -9.28
N LEU A 30 1.06 -11.15 -10.48
CA LEU A 30 0.03 -12.06 -10.98
C LEU A 30 0.39 -13.50 -10.57
N VAL A 31 -0.38 -14.08 -9.66
CA VAL A 31 -0.05 -15.33 -8.96
C VAL A 31 -1.12 -16.39 -9.18
N ASP A 32 -0.87 -17.62 -8.68
CA ASP A 32 -1.87 -18.69 -8.69
C ASP A 32 -3.09 -18.27 -7.84
N PRO A 33 -4.32 -18.28 -8.41
CA PRO A 33 -5.51 -17.88 -7.67
C PRO A 33 -5.87 -18.82 -6.52
N ALA A 34 -5.50 -20.11 -6.56
CA ALA A 34 -5.92 -21.07 -5.55
C ALA A 34 -5.49 -20.68 -4.12
N PRO A 35 -4.18 -20.49 -3.82
CA PRO A 35 -3.76 -20.10 -2.47
C PRO A 35 -4.21 -18.68 -2.10
N VAL A 36 -4.41 -17.79 -3.09
CA VAL A 36 -4.95 -16.43 -2.85
C VAL A 36 -6.39 -16.49 -2.34
N ARG A 37 -7.25 -17.29 -2.99
CA ARG A 37 -8.65 -17.46 -2.57
C ARG A 37 -8.74 -18.05 -1.15
N GLU A 38 -7.86 -18.99 -0.81
CA GLU A 38 -7.81 -19.58 0.54
C GLU A 38 -7.45 -18.53 1.60
N LEU A 39 -6.37 -17.76 1.40
CA LEU A 39 -5.95 -16.71 2.33
C LEU A 39 -6.99 -15.59 2.42
N LEU A 40 -7.57 -15.18 1.29
CA LEU A 40 -8.61 -14.17 1.27
C LEU A 40 -9.85 -14.63 2.06
N ALA A 41 -10.27 -15.89 1.93
CA ALA A 41 -11.41 -16.41 2.67
C ALA A 41 -11.17 -16.46 4.20
N GLU A 42 -9.92 -16.66 4.62
CA GLU A 42 -9.52 -16.62 6.03
C GLU A 42 -9.64 -15.20 6.62
N HIS A 43 -9.19 -14.18 5.88
CA HIS A 43 -9.15 -12.79 6.36
C HIS A 43 -10.43 -11.99 6.06
N HIS A 44 -11.07 -12.28 4.94
CA HIS A 44 -12.16 -11.51 4.36
C HIS A 44 -13.22 -12.42 3.71
N PRO A 45 -14.00 -13.17 4.50
CA PRO A 45 -14.93 -14.19 3.99
C PRO A 45 -16.08 -13.64 3.13
N ALA A 46 -16.32 -12.33 3.14
CA ALA A 46 -17.34 -11.67 2.31
C ALA A 46 -16.79 -11.15 0.97
N LEU A 47 -15.51 -11.40 0.67
CA LEU A 47 -14.86 -10.96 -0.56
C LEU A 47 -14.50 -12.16 -1.45
N SER A 48 -14.38 -11.89 -2.74
CA SER A 48 -13.85 -12.81 -3.74
C SER A 48 -12.61 -12.22 -4.39
N ALA A 49 -11.61 -13.06 -4.66
CA ALA A 49 -10.38 -12.62 -5.30
C ALA A 49 -10.66 -12.24 -6.75
N ALA A 50 -10.17 -11.08 -7.19
CA ALA A 50 -10.23 -10.68 -8.59
C ALA A 50 -9.21 -11.49 -9.40
N GLU A 51 -9.62 -11.89 -10.61
CA GLU A 51 -8.76 -12.64 -11.52
C GLU A 51 -8.63 -11.95 -12.86
N PHE A 52 -7.39 -11.86 -13.33
CA PHE A 52 -7.02 -11.29 -14.61
C PHE A 52 -6.42 -12.41 -15.46
N ALA A 53 -7.14 -12.85 -16.49
CA ALA A 53 -6.74 -13.99 -17.33
C ALA A 53 -6.41 -15.26 -16.51
N GLY A 54 -7.21 -15.55 -15.49
CA GLY A 54 -7.06 -16.73 -14.62
C GLY A 54 -5.94 -16.63 -13.58
N ARG A 55 -5.40 -15.43 -13.34
CA ARG A 55 -4.39 -15.16 -12.31
C ARG A 55 -4.95 -14.18 -11.30
N ALA A 56 -4.73 -14.42 -10.01
CA ALA A 56 -5.08 -13.45 -8.99
C ALA A 56 -3.99 -12.38 -8.86
N LEU A 57 -4.37 -11.21 -8.35
CA LEU A 57 -3.45 -10.08 -8.17
C LEU A 57 -3.15 -9.85 -6.68
N VAL A 58 -1.87 -9.96 -6.35
CA VAL A 58 -1.30 -9.60 -5.05
C VAL A 58 -0.49 -8.31 -5.24
N SER A 59 -0.66 -7.34 -4.34
CA SER A 59 0.03 -6.05 -4.40
C SER A 59 0.74 -5.74 -3.09
N LEU A 60 2.02 -5.42 -3.17
CA LEU A 60 2.84 -4.96 -2.05
C LEU A 60 3.13 -3.47 -2.24
N ASN A 61 2.60 -2.61 -1.36
CA ASN A 61 2.80 -1.17 -1.48
C ASN A 61 3.51 -0.60 -0.26
N TYR A 62 4.52 0.24 -0.49
CA TYR A 62 5.15 1.09 0.51
C TYR A 62 4.60 2.50 0.39
N GLN A 63 4.30 3.13 1.52
CA GLN A 63 3.83 4.50 1.61
C GLN A 63 4.61 5.24 2.68
N LEU A 64 5.06 6.45 2.34
CA LEU A 64 5.55 7.47 3.25
C LEU A 64 4.60 8.66 3.15
N TYR A 65 3.92 8.99 4.22
CA TYR A 65 2.95 10.08 4.21
C TYR A 65 3.04 10.96 5.44
N PHE A 66 2.49 12.17 5.32
CA PHE A 66 2.22 13.06 6.43
C PHE A 66 0.72 13.11 6.69
N ALA A 67 0.31 12.90 7.93
CA ALA A 67 -1.08 13.04 8.38
C ALA A 67 -1.19 14.08 9.51
N GLN A 68 -2.30 14.80 9.54
CA GLN A 68 -2.64 15.73 10.62
C GLN A 68 -3.65 15.09 11.56
N TYR A 69 -3.45 15.31 12.85
CA TYR A 69 -4.27 14.84 13.95
C TYR A 69 -4.68 16.04 14.81
N ALA A 70 -5.69 15.89 15.67
CA ALA A 70 -6.16 16.98 16.53
C ALA A 70 -5.04 17.56 17.43
N SER A 71 -4.07 16.73 17.83
CA SER A 71 -2.94 17.09 18.69
C SER A 71 -1.64 17.42 17.93
N GLY A 72 -1.63 17.43 16.59
CA GLY A 72 -0.43 17.74 15.82
C GLY A 72 -0.38 17.09 14.43
N GLY A 73 0.81 16.73 13.97
CA GLY A 73 1.00 16.01 12.72
C GLY A 73 2.11 14.98 12.86
N GLY A 74 2.08 13.96 12.02
CA GLY A 74 3.05 12.87 12.05
C GLY A 74 3.44 12.43 10.64
N VAL A 75 4.72 12.12 10.48
CA VAL A 75 5.20 11.31 9.36
C VAL A 75 4.93 9.86 9.71
N THR A 76 4.43 9.10 8.75
CA THR A 76 4.16 7.66 8.88
C THR A 76 4.70 6.94 7.68
N GLN A 77 5.30 5.80 7.92
CA GLN A 77 5.63 4.82 6.91
C GLN A 77 4.78 3.58 7.12
N GLU A 78 4.35 2.98 6.02
CA GLU A 78 3.70 1.68 6.05
C GLU A 78 3.99 0.85 4.82
N ILE A 79 3.86 -0.46 4.99
CA ILE A 79 3.75 -1.41 3.87
C ILE A 79 2.43 -2.15 3.98
N GLU A 80 1.61 -2.08 2.95
CA GLU A 80 0.43 -2.93 2.81
C GLU A 80 0.73 -4.11 1.90
N TYR A 81 0.35 -5.30 2.35
CA TYR A 81 0.30 -6.52 1.57
C TYR A 81 -1.17 -6.87 1.29
N ASN A 82 -1.53 -6.83 0.01
CA ASN A 82 -2.92 -6.80 -0.43
C ASN A 82 -3.23 -7.90 -1.43
N ILE A 83 -4.50 -8.30 -1.44
CA ILE A 83 -5.12 -9.05 -2.54
C ILE A 83 -6.12 -8.12 -3.22
N VAL A 84 -6.11 -8.04 -4.54
CA VAL A 84 -7.19 -7.33 -5.25
C VAL A 84 -8.43 -8.20 -5.26
N ALA A 85 -9.53 -7.65 -4.75
CA ALA A 85 -10.75 -8.37 -4.46
C ALA A 85 -11.98 -7.48 -4.70
N PHE A 86 -13.16 -8.08 -4.59
CA PHE A 86 -14.45 -7.42 -4.71
C PHE A 86 -15.47 -8.14 -3.80
N PRO A 87 -16.64 -7.53 -3.48
CA PRO A 87 -17.67 -8.19 -2.68
C PRO A 87 -18.18 -9.48 -3.34
N ALA A 88 -18.25 -10.58 -2.58
CA ALA A 88 -18.75 -11.83 -3.12
C ALA A 88 -20.21 -11.69 -3.60
N GLY A 89 -20.53 -12.22 -4.78
CA GLY A 89 -21.85 -12.07 -5.41
C GLY A 89 -22.02 -10.86 -6.32
N ASP A 90 -21.01 -9.98 -6.41
CA ASP A 90 -21.00 -8.83 -7.32
C ASP A 90 -20.25 -9.10 -8.64
N GLU A 91 -19.94 -10.35 -8.99
CA GLU A 91 -19.18 -10.74 -10.19
C GLU A 91 -19.79 -10.15 -11.47
N GLY A 92 -21.12 -10.15 -11.56
CA GLY A 92 -21.86 -9.64 -12.72
C GLY A 92 -21.76 -8.11 -12.91
N ARG A 93 -21.15 -7.39 -11.97
CA ARG A 93 -20.91 -5.95 -12.06
C ARG A 93 -19.47 -5.64 -12.47
N LEU A 94 -18.57 -6.61 -12.49
CA LEU A 94 -17.17 -6.38 -12.84
C LEU A 94 -17.03 -6.18 -14.36
N PRO A 95 -16.18 -5.25 -14.79
CA PRO A 95 -15.83 -5.12 -16.20
C PRO A 95 -14.91 -6.28 -16.63
N ASP A 96 -15.06 -6.72 -17.88
CA ASP A 96 -14.14 -7.69 -18.50
C ASP A 96 -12.86 -6.95 -18.95
N ILE A 97 -11.86 -6.89 -18.06
CA ILE A 97 -10.60 -6.20 -18.29
C ILE A 97 -9.41 -7.06 -17.87
N GLY A 98 -8.30 -6.92 -18.59
CA GLY A 98 -7.01 -7.49 -18.21
C GLY A 98 -6.29 -6.66 -17.14
N TYR A 99 -5.23 -7.22 -16.57
CA TYR A 99 -4.42 -6.56 -15.54
C TYR A 99 -3.92 -5.17 -15.95
N ALA A 100 -3.37 -5.02 -17.16
CA ALA A 100 -2.86 -3.73 -17.62
C ALA A 100 -3.95 -2.65 -17.68
N GLN A 101 -5.17 -3.02 -18.09
CA GLN A 101 -6.32 -2.11 -18.11
C GLN A 101 -6.75 -1.74 -16.69
N TYR A 102 -6.79 -2.72 -15.78
CA TYR A 102 -7.04 -2.46 -14.35
C TYR A 102 -6.00 -1.51 -13.75
N ALA A 103 -4.70 -1.79 -13.93
CA ALA A 103 -3.59 -0.98 -13.42
C ALA A 103 -3.58 0.44 -13.99
N GLN A 104 -4.13 0.63 -15.19
CA GLN A 104 -4.31 1.95 -15.81
C GLN A 104 -5.60 2.67 -15.38
N GLY A 105 -6.41 2.06 -14.52
CA GLY A 105 -7.63 2.67 -13.98
C GLY A 105 -8.86 2.56 -14.88
N TRP A 106 -8.92 1.58 -15.79
CA TRP A 106 -10.04 1.41 -16.71
C TRP A 106 -11.33 1.01 -15.98
N ASP A 107 -11.23 0.30 -14.85
CA ASP A 107 -12.40 -0.02 -14.02
C ASP A 107 -13.05 1.27 -13.48
N GLN A 108 -14.25 1.60 -13.99
CA GLN A 108 -15.06 2.72 -13.53
C GLN A 108 -16.09 2.30 -12.46
N THR A 109 -16.27 1.00 -12.23
CA THR A 109 -17.16 0.51 -11.18
C THR A 109 -16.54 0.72 -9.79
N LYS A 110 -15.19 0.73 -9.74
CA LYS A 110 -14.39 0.88 -8.53
C LYS A 110 -14.73 -0.18 -7.46
N LEU A 111 -15.26 -1.31 -7.93
CA LEU A 111 -15.53 -2.50 -7.13
C LEU A 111 -14.28 -3.36 -6.95
N LEU A 112 -13.33 -3.30 -7.90
CA LEU A 112 -12.03 -3.89 -7.71
C LEU A 112 -11.25 -3.01 -6.72
N GLY A 113 -10.99 -3.56 -5.54
CA GLY A 113 -10.33 -2.87 -4.44
C GLY A 113 -9.25 -3.72 -3.78
N ILE A 114 -8.54 -3.14 -2.82
CA ILE A 114 -7.47 -3.80 -2.07
C ILE A 114 -8.03 -4.40 -0.78
N ALA A 115 -8.03 -5.72 -0.67
CA ALA A 115 -8.24 -6.43 0.59
C ALA A 115 -6.89 -6.55 1.31
N ARG A 116 -6.75 -5.81 2.41
CA ARG A 116 -5.48 -5.74 3.17
C ARG A 116 -5.33 -6.96 4.05
N ILE A 117 -4.28 -7.75 3.79
CA ILE A 117 -3.98 -8.96 4.56
C ILE A 117 -3.03 -8.65 5.72
N HIS A 118 -1.98 -7.87 5.44
CA HIS A 118 -1.06 -7.34 6.44
C HIS A 118 -0.78 -5.87 6.16
N VAL A 119 -0.77 -5.02 7.18
CA VAL A 119 -0.30 -3.64 7.05
C VAL A 119 0.72 -3.35 8.14
N LEU A 120 2.00 -3.24 7.77
CA LEU A 120 3.08 -2.96 8.72
C LEU A 120 3.22 -1.45 8.80
N CYS A 121 3.24 -0.86 9.99
CA CYS A 121 3.20 0.59 10.17
C CYS A 121 4.08 1.05 11.34
N ASP A 122 4.76 2.18 11.18
CA ASP A 122 5.71 2.71 12.18
C ASP A 122 5.11 3.73 13.16
N ASN A 123 3.80 3.98 13.05
CA ASN A 123 3.10 4.99 13.83
C ASN A 123 1.92 4.39 14.59
N ALA A 124 1.97 4.41 15.92
CA ALA A 124 0.94 3.82 16.78
C ALA A 124 -0.45 4.42 16.56
N LEU A 125 -0.55 5.73 16.33
CA LEU A 125 -1.82 6.41 16.08
C LEU A 125 -2.41 6.03 14.72
N ALA A 126 -1.56 5.84 13.70
CA ALA A 126 -2.00 5.33 12.40
C ALA A 126 -2.46 3.86 12.46
N ILE A 127 -1.82 3.04 13.32
CA ILE A 127 -2.26 1.67 13.61
C ILE A 127 -3.64 1.67 14.27
N GLU A 128 -3.83 2.50 15.28
CA GLU A 128 -5.11 2.66 15.97
C GLU A 128 -6.21 3.13 15.01
N ALA A 129 -5.96 4.18 14.23
CA ALA A 129 -6.90 4.70 13.25
C ALA A 129 -7.25 3.65 12.17
N GLY A 130 -6.26 2.97 11.61
CA GLY A 130 -6.47 1.92 10.60
C GLY A 130 -7.35 0.78 11.10
N ARG A 131 -7.06 0.28 12.32
CA ARG A 131 -7.86 -0.77 12.95
C ARG A 131 -9.27 -0.30 13.30
N GLY A 132 -9.40 0.91 13.86
CA GLY A 132 -10.67 1.43 14.37
C GLY A 132 -11.64 1.91 13.29
N ILE A 133 -11.14 2.60 12.26
CA ILE A 133 -11.98 3.24 11.23
C ILE A 133 -12.18 2.30 10.04
N TYR A 134 -11.12 1.60 9.63
CA TYR A 134 -11.08 0.87 8.36
C TYR A 134 -11.02 -0.66 8.52
N ALA A 135 -11.00 -1.16 9.77
CA ALA A 135 -10.83 -2.58 10.10
C ALA A 135 -9.61 -3.21 9.40
N GLU A 136 -8.51 -2.49 9.36
CA GLU A 136 -7.28 -2.93 8.73
C GLU A 136 -6.47 -3.82 9.69
N PRO A 137 -5.86 -4.93 9.21
CA PRO A 137 -4.90 -5.71 9.98
C PRO A 137 -3.55 -4.98 10.04
N LYS A 138 -3.54 -3.81 10.70
CA LYS A 138 -2.31 -3.05 10.94
C LYS A 138 -1.51 -3.67 12.06
N TYR A 139 -0.19 -3.71 11.94
CA TYR A 139 0.75 -4.22 12.94
C TYR A 139 1.97 -3.29 13.05
N PRO A 140 2.63 -3.23 14.20
CA PRO A 140 3.90 -2.51 14.32
C PRO A 140 4.95 -3.05 13.35
N GLY A 141 5.60 -2.15 12.63
CA GLY A 141 6.80 -2.40 11.84
C GLY A 141 7.67 -1.14 11.79
N TRP A 142 8.90 -1.25 11.33
CA TRP A 142 9.71 -0.06 11.02
C TRP A 142 10.56 -0.28 9.78
N PHE A 143 11.06 0.81 9.20
CA PHE A 143 11.60 0.79 7.85
C PHE A 143 12.98 1.46 7.77
N GLU A 144 13.85 0.85 6.98
CA GLU A 144 15.05 1.47 6.44
C GLU A 144 14.84 1.64 4.94
N THR A 145 14.99 2.86 4.43
CA THR A 145 14.55 3.19 3.07
C THR A 145 15.56 4.08 2.34
N ASP A 146 15.87 3.71 1.10
CA ASP A 146 16.45 4.60 0.11
C ASP A 146 15.43 4.78 -1.02
N THR A 147 14.87 5.99 -1.15
CA THR A 147 13.83 6.30 -2.12
C THR A 147 14.20 7.52 -2.96
N PRO A 148 13.64 7.68 -4.16
CA PRO A 148 13.74 8.93 -4.91
C PRO A 148 13.38 10.14 -4.03
N SER A 149 14.16 11.22 -4.11
CA SER A 149 13.95 12.40 -3.27
C SER A 149 14.34 13.65 -4.02
N LEU A 150 13.49 14.68 -3.93
CA LEU A 150 13.79 16.01 -4.48
C LEU A 150 14.98 16.68 -3.79
N ASN A 151 15.32 16.23 -2.58
CA ASN A 151 16.46 16.73 -1.81
C ASN A 151 17.70 15.83 -1.92
N GLY A 152 17.65 14.76 -2.71
CA GLY A 152 18.74 13.81 -2.91
C GLY A 152 19.27 13.80 -4.35
N PRO A 153 20.28 12.96 -4.64
CA PRO A 153 20.66 12.67 -6.02
C PRO A 153 19.47 12.16 -6.84
N ALA A 154 19.42 12.53 -8.12
CA ALA A 154 18.40 12.03 -9.03
C ALA A 154 18.53 10.49 -9.19
N THR A 155 17.49 9.77 -8.82
CA THR A 155 17.40 8.31 -8.89
C THR A 155 15.93 7.91 -9.07
N GLU A 156 15.70 6.79 -9.76
CA GLU A 156 14.39 6.11 -9.82
C GLU A 156 14.47 4.72 -9.15
N VAL A 157 15.50 4.50 -8.32
CA VAL A 157 15.70 3.28 -7.54
C VAL A 157 15.06 3.42 -6.17
N TRP A 158 14.27 2.42 -5.81
CA TRP A 158 13.67 2.23 -4.50
C TRP A 158 14.33 1.04 -3.81
N SER A 159 14.64 1.17 -2.53
CA SER A 159 15.09 0.09 -1.66
C SER A 159 14.43 0.24 -0.31
N ILE A 160 13.59 -0.73 0.05
CA ILE A 160 12.80 -0.71 1.28
C ILE A 160 13.11 -1.99 2.07
N ARG A 161 13.46 -1.85 3.34
CA ARG A 161 13.58 -2.97 4.29
C ARG A 161 12.52 -2.82 5.36
N CYS A 162 11.68 -3.84 5.51
CA CYS A 162 10.70 -3.92 6.58
C CYS A 162 11.27 -4.74 7.74
N LYS A 163 11.26 -4.14 8.92
CA LYS A 163 11.86 -4.70 10.13
C LYS A 163 10.80 -4.86 11.21
N ALA A 164 11.00 -5.86 12.05
CA ALA A 164 10.10 -6.22 13.13
C ALA A 164 10.01 -5.07 14.14
N ALA A 165 8.80 -4.86 14.65
CA ALA A 165 8.55 -3.95 15.75
C ALA A 165 7.48 -4.53 16.68
N GLY A 166 7.39 -3.99 17.89
CA GLY A 166 6.32 -4.26 18.84
C GLY A 166 5.69 -2.97 19.34
N PHE A 167 4.72 -3.09 20.23
CA PHE A 167 4.29 -1.95 21.05
C PHE A 167 5.16 -1.88 22.30
N GLY A 168 5.72 -0.70 22.58
CA GLY A 168 6.43 -0.41 23.82
C GLY A 168 5.48 -0.17 24.99
N ALA A 169 6.04 -0.02 26.18
CA ALA A 169 5.28 0.22 27.42
C ALA A 169 4.47 1.53 27.41
N ASP A 170 4.88 2.51 26.58
CA ASP A 170 4.20 3.80 26.39
C ASP A 170 3.14 3.77 25.29
N GLY A 171 2.91 2.61 24.65
CA GLY A 171 2.00 2.44 23.52
C GLY A 171 2.60 2.86 22.18
N GLY A 172 3.86 3.33 22.15
CA GLY A 172 4.58 3.64 20.91
C GLY A 172 5.04 2.39 20.15
N VAL A 173 5.51 2.58 18.92
CA VAL A 173 6.15 1.50 18.15
C VAL A 173 7.61 1.36 18.60
N GLU A 174 7.96 0.20 19.16
CA GLU A 174 9.30 -0.15 19.61
C GLU A 174 10.01 -1.01 18.56
N ARG A 175 11.15 -0.52 18.07
CA ARG A 175 11.93 -1.16 17.01
C ARG A 175 12.63 -2.42 17.50
N GLN A 176 12.67 -3.45 16.65
CA GLN A 176 13.46 -4.66 16.86
C GLN A 176 14.43 -4.86 15.69
N ASP A 177 15.51 -5.60 15.91
CA ASP A 177 16.57 -5.74 14.90
C ASP A 177 16.23 -6.69 13.74
N GLY A 178 15.24 -7.57 13.90
CA GLY A 178 14.87 -8.57 12.90
C GLY A 178 14.35 -7.96 11.60
N GLU A 179 14.93 -8.35 10.46
CA GLU A 179 14.38 -8.03 9.13
C GLU A 179 13.31 -9.06 8.76
N LEU A 180 12.14 -8.59 8.32
CA LEU A 180 11.02 -9.44 7.91
C LEU A 180 11.13 -9.77 6.42
N PHE A 181 11.13 -8.72 5.61
CA PHE A 181 11.28 -8.77 4.16
C PHE A 181 11.87 -7.45 3.66
N SER A 182 12.44 -7.46 2.46
CA SER A 182 12.92 -6.27 1.77
C SER A 182 12.66 -6.34 0.27
N PHE A 183 12.51 -5.19 -0.38
CA PHE A 183 12.44 -5.14 -1.83
C PHE A 183 13.26 -4.00 -2.41
N THR A 184 13.73 -4.21 -3.63
CA THR A 184 14.34 -3.18 -4.46
C THR A 184 13.60 -3.09 -5.78
N ALA A 185 13.39 -1.88 -6.29
CA ALA A 185 12.84 -1.63 -7.61
C ALA A 185 13.65 -0.55 -8.32
N ASP A 186 14.34 -0.92 -9.40
CA ASP A 186 15.05 0.00 -10.28
C ASP A 186 14.18 0.35 -11.48
N LEU A 187 13.54 1.53 -11.43
CA LEU A 187 12.65 1.99 -12.48
C LEU A 187 13.38 2.86 -13.52
N THR A 188 14.71 2.98 -13.41
CA THR A 188 15.51 3.92 -14.20
C THR A 188 15.37 3.65 -15.69
N GLY A 189 14.84 4.65 -16.40
CA GLY A 189 14.70 4.60 -17.86
C GLY A 189 13.60 3.66 -18.36
N LEU A 190 12.80 3.06 -17.47
CA LEU A 190 11.59 2.34 -17.86
C LEU A 190 10.51 3.35 -18.29
N PRO A 191 9.75 3.06 -19.37
CA PRO A 191 8.62 3.90 -19.73
C PRO A 191 7.59 3.94 -18.60
N ALA A 192 6.96 5.10 -18.42
CA ALA A 192 5.93 5.32 -17.43
C ALA A 192 4.70 5.96 -18.08
N VAL A 193 3.51 5.50 -17.70
CA VAL A 193 2.24 6.09 -18.14
C VAL A 193 1.55 6.75 -16.95
N PRO A 194 1.07 8.00 -17.06
CA PRO A 194 0.23 8.59 -16.01
C PRO A 194 -1.12 7.86 -15.97
N VAL A 195 -1.52 7.40 -14.79
CA VAL A 195 -2.77 6.64 -14.59
C VAL A 195 -3.57 7.19 -13.42
N ASN A 196 -4.90 7.02 -13.50
CA ASN A 196 -5.81 7.38 -12.41
C ASN A 196 -6.53 6.12 -11.91
N THR A 197 -5.89 5.45 -10.96
CA THR A 197 -6.46 4.27 -10.30
C THR A 197 -7.53 4.65 -9.26
N THR A 198 -7.67 5.93 -8.93
CA THR A 198 -8.52 6.39 -7.82
C THR A 198 -10.01 6.51 -8.20
N PRO A 199 -10.94 6.35 -7.23
CA PRO A 199 -10.68 5.91 -5.86
C PRO A 199 -10.17 4.46 -5.80
N THR A 200 -9.18 4.23 -4.93
CA THR A 200 -8.77 2.86 -4.56
C THR A 200 -9.64 2.45 -3.39
N THR A 201 -10.54 1.48 -3.59
CA THR A 201 -11.39 0.97 -2.52
C THR A 201 -10.57 0.06 -1.61
N GLY A 202 -10.35 0.46 -0.36
CA GLY A 202 -9.80 -0.40 0.67
C GLY A 202 -10.91 -1.25 1.29
N TYR A 203 -10.70 -2.57 1.35
CA TYR A 203 -11.59 -3.49 2.04
C TYR A 203 -10.99 -3.92 3.39
N GLY A 204 -11.86 -3.98 4.40
CA GLY A 204 -11.54 -4.45 5.74
C GLY A 204 -12.60 -5.43 6.24
N THR A 205 -12.29 -6.16 7.32
CA THR A 205 -13.24 -7.05 7.98
C THR A 205 -13.13 -6.86 9.48
N ASP A 206 -14.23 -6.46 10.10
CA ASP A 206 -14.24 -6.19 11.54
C ASP A 206 -14.27 -7.49 12.36
N ALA A 207 -14.12 -7.36 13.68
CA ALA A 207 -14.12 -8.51 14.60
C ALA A 207 -15.44 -9.30 14.62
N ALA A 208 -16.53 -8.76 14.07
CA ALA A 208 -17.81 -9.46 13.91
C ALA A 208 -17.96 -10.12 12.53
N GLY A 209 -16.92 -10.06 11.67
CA GLY A 209 -16.92 -10.61 10.33
C GLY A 209 -17.64 -9.75 9.29
N ARG A 210 -17.96 -8.48 9.59
CA ARG A 210 -18.62 -7.58 8.65
C ARG A 210 -17.59 -6.93 7.74
N ALA A 211 -17.85 -6.94 6.43
CA ALA A 211 -17.01 -6.26 5.47
C ALA A 211 -17.22 -4.74 5.50
N LEU A 212 -16.10 -4.02 5.37
CA LEU A 212 -16.05 -2.58 5.23
C LEU A 212 -15.46 -2.22 3.87
N ALA A 213 -15.93 -1.13 3.29
CA ALA A 213 -15.37 -0.55 2.07
C ALA A 213 -15.08 0.94 2.31
N GLY A 214 -13.82 1.35 2.17
CA GLY A 214 -13.35 2.71 2.36
C GLY A 214 -12.65 3.21 1.10
N PRO A 215 -13.30 4.04 0.25
CA PRO A 215 -12.66 4.60 -0.93
C PRO A 215 -11.61 5.63 -0.54
N MET A 216 -10.37 5.43 -0.99
CA MET A 216 -9.27 6.38 -0.85
C MET A 216 -9.04 7.14 -2.17
N ASN A 217 -8.97 8.46 -2.09
CA ASN A 217 -8.66 9.32 -3.23
C ASN A 217 -7.24 9.88 -3.12
N VAL A 218 -6.46 9.75 -4.18
CA VAL A 218 -5.18 10.43 -4.36
C VAL A 218 -5.35 11.43 -5.50
N TYR A 219 -5.18 12.72 -5.19
CA TYR A 219 -5.52 13.81 -6.11
C TYR A 219 -4.45 14.12 -7.16
N GLN A 220 -3.43 13.27 -7.27
CA GLN A 220 -2.38 13.34 -8.29
C GLN A 220 -2.28 11.99 -9.00
N PRO A 221 -2.00 11.97 -10.31
CA PRO A 221 -1.89 10.73 -11.06
C PRO A 221 -0.73 9.89 -10.53
N TYR A 222 -0.91 8.57 -10.58
CA TYR A 222 0.20 7.64 -10.41
C TYR A 222 0.98 7.54 -11.71
N ARG A 223 2.26 7.13 -11.62
CA ARG A 223 3.05 6.67 -12.76
C ARG A 223 3.06 5.14 -12.73
N TRP A 224 2.51 4.51 -13.75
CA TRP A 224 2.54 3.05 -13.91
C TRP A 224 3.65 2.63 -14.88
N HIS A 225 4.39 1.59 -14.49
CA HIS A 225 5.43 0.93 -15.28
C HIS A 225 4.99 -0.52 -15.53
N ASP A 226 5.03 -0.93 -16.80
CA ASP A 226 4.81 -2.32 -17.18
C ASP A 226 6.08 -3.13 -16.88
N LEU A 227 6.00 -4.06 -15.93
CA LEU A 227 7.12 -4.92 -15.54
C LEU A 227 7.05 -6.32 -16.21
N ALA A 228 5.99 -6.59 -16.97
CA ALA A 228 5.93 -7.78 -17.82
C ALA A 228 6.76 -7.61 -19.11
N ASP A 229 7.16 -6.39 -19.44
CA ASP A 229 8.11 -6.11 -20.53
C ASP A 229 9.47 -6.80 -20.23
N PRO A 230 10.03 -7.60 -21.17
CA PRO A 230 11.35 -8.20 -21.01
C PRO A 230 12.48 -7.23 -20.64
N ALA A 231 12.38 -5.94 -21.03
CA ALA A 231 13.35 -4.91 -20.66
C ALA A 231 13.37 -4.59 -19.15
N ALA A 232 12.29 -4.93 -18.43
CA ALA A 232 12.15 -4.76 -16.99
C ALA A 232 12.58 -6.01 -16.20
N ALA A 233 12.99 -7.09 -16.87
CA ALA A 233 13.38 -8.33 -16.20
C ALA A 233 14.52 -8.10 -15.17
N GLY A 234 14.32 -8.59 -13.95
CA GLY A 234 15.30 -8.51 -12.86
C GLY A 234 15.48 -7.12 -12.22
N ARG A 235 14.70 -6.11 -12.64
CA ARG A 235 14.70 -4.75 -12.07
C ARG A 235 14.05 -4.66 -10.70
N VAL A 236 13.18 -5.61 -10.38
CA VAL A 236 12.50 -5.71 -9.10
C VAL A 236 12.90 -7.01 -8.42
N ARG A 237 13.21 -6.93 -7.12
CA ARG A 237 13.57 -8.07 -6.29
C ARG A 237 12.87 -7.94 -4.96
N LEU A 238 12.26 -9.03 -4.49
CA LEU A 238 11.70 -9.19 -3.17
C LEU A 238 12.50 -10.29 -2.47
N ALA A 239 12.92 -10.04 -1.23
CA ALA A 239 13.60 -11.01 -0.38
C ALA A 239 12.82 -11.13 0.93
N VAL A 240 12.51 -12.35 1.35
CA VAL A 240 11.84 -12.64 2.63
C VAL A 240 12.86 -13.25 3.57
N GLN A 241 13.23 -12.53 4.62
CA GLN A 241 14.24 -12.96 5.59
C GLN A 241 13.62 -13.80 6.71
N ASP A 242 12.45 -13.42 7.21
CA ASP A 242 11.71 -14.17 8.23
C ASP A 242 10.51 -14.89 7.61
N THR A 243 10.77 -16.07 7.03
CA THR A 243 9.73 -16.95 6.46
C THR A 243 8.85 -17.61 7.52
N ALA A 244 9.20 -17.50 8.81
CA ALA A 244 8.39 -18.05 9.89
C ALA A 244 7.31 -17.06 10.37
N SER A 245 7.51 -15.76 10.18
CA SER A 245 6.51 -14.72 10.46
C SER A 245 5.22 -14.91 9.64
N GLY A 246 4.09 -14.35 10.10
CA GLY A 246 2.81 -14.42 9.39
C GLY A 246 2.92 -13.87 7.96
N ILE A 247 3.39 -12.63 7.84
CA ILE A 247 3.62 -12.00 6.53
C ILE A 247 4.67 -12.74 5.70
N GLY A 248 5.74 -13.24 6.29
CA GLY A 248 6.78 -13.97 5.56
C GLY A 248 6.25 -15.26 4.93
N ARG A 249 5.44 -16.02 5.68
CA ARG A 249 4.76 -17.22 5.13
C ARG A 249 3.86 -16.85 3.95
N ASP A 250 3.07 -15.79 4.05
CA ASP A 250 2.14 -15.40 2.99
C ASP A 250 2.86 -14.85 1.76
N LEU A 251 3.91 -14.04 1.95
CA LEU A 251 4.79 -13.58 0.87
C LEU A 251 5.44 -14.77 0.13
N THR A 252 6.00 -15.72 0.88
CA THR A 252 6.61 -16.93 0.28
C THR A 252 5.56 -17.79 -0.43
N ARG A 253 4.37 -17.95 0.16
CA ARG A 253 3.31 -18.81 -0.36
C ARG A 253 2.66 -18.26 -1.61
N LEU A 254 2.31 -16.97 -1.62
CA LEU A 254 1.53 -16.38 -2.71
C LEU A 254 2.41 -15.77 -3.80
N ILE A 255 3.44 -15.00 -3.42
CA ILE A 255 4.36 -14.39 -4.40
C ILE A 255 5.44 -15.39 -4.75
N GLY A 256 6.20 -15.87 -3.77
CA GLY A 256 7.34 -16.77 -4.00
C GLY A 256 8.29 -16.21 -5.07
N GLU A 257 8.47 -16.97 -6.15
CA GLU A 257 9.30 -16.60 -7.31
C GLU A 257 8.50 -15.94 -8.45
N ALA A 258 7.24 -15.54 -8.22
CA ALA A 258 6.42 -14.89 -9.24
C ALA A 258 7.08 -13.58 -9.72
N PRO A 259 7.23 -13.37 -11.04
CA PRO A 259 7.74 -12.11 -11.54
C PRO A 259 6.74 -10.98 -11.25
N PRO A 260 7.23 -9.77 -10.96
CA PRO A 260 6.36 -8.61 -10.83
C PRO A 260 5.75 -8.25 -12.19
N ALA A 261 4.47 -7.91 -12.19
CA ALA A 261 3.70 -7.57 -13.38
C ALA A 261 3.67 -6.06 -13.64
N GLY A 262 3.73 -5.24 -12.60
CA GLY A 262 3.77 -3.79 -12.74
C GLY A 262 4.22 -3.09 -11.47
N ALA A 263 4.63 -1.82 -11.64
CA ALA A 263 4.90 -0.93 -10.52
C ALA A 263 4.13 0.37 -10.71
N TRP A 264 3.57 0.89 -9.63
CA TRP A 264 2.94 2.21 -9.61
C TRP A 264 3.61 3.10 -8.57
N THR A 265 3.91 4.34 -8.93
CA THR A 265 4.51 5.32 -8.02
C THR A 265 3.70 6.60 -7.97
N SER A 266 3.74 7.29 -6.83
CA SER A 266 3.19 8.64 -6.71
C SER A 266 4.02 9.43 -5.70
N GLN A 267 4.26 10.70 -5.99
CA GLN A 267 4.91 11.64 -5.11
C GLN A 267 4.12 12.94 -5.13
N SER A 268 3.68 13.41 -3.97
CA SER A 268 3.05 14.71 -3.84
C SER A 268 4.01 15.82 -4.29
N PRO A 269 3.51 16.86 -4.98
CA PRO A 269 4.35 17.99 -5.35
C PRO A 269 4.87 18.71 -4.09
N PRO A 270 6.07 19.31 -4.16
CA PRO A 270 6.57 20.12 -3.05
C PRO A 270 5.67 21.34 -2.82
N VAL A 271 5.39 21.67 -1.57
CA VAL A 271 4.58 22.83 -1.18
C VAL A 271 5.40 24.10 -0.96
N ALA A 272 6.69 23.97 -0.69
CA ALA A 272 7.63 25.06 -0.49
C ALA A 272 9.08 24.61 -0.75
N ALA A 273 9.97 25.57 -1.01
CA ALA A 273 11.42 25.33 -1.10
C ALA A 273 12.18 26.49 -0.45
N HIS A 274 13.28 26.18 0.23
CA HIS A 274 14.27 27.19 0.62
C HIS A 274 15.28 27.37 -0.52
N ASN A 275 15.50 28.61 -0.91
CA ASN A 275 16.56 28.95 -1.86
C ASN A 275 17.92 28.94 -1.18
N ARG A 276 18.99 28.95 -1.99
CA ARG A 276 20.38 28.94 -1.53
C ARG A 276 20.61 30.03 -0.45
N PRO A 277 21.14 29.67 0.73
CA PRO A 277 21.48 30.66 1.75
C PRO A 277 22.67 31.52 1.29
N TYR A 278 22.74 32.76 1.80
CA TYR A 278 23.86 33.67 1.61
C TYR A 278 24.34 34.20 2.96
N TYR A 279 25.64 34.51 3.04
CA TYR A 279 26.21 35.12 4.24
C TYR A 279 25.77 36.60 4.35
N LEU A 280 25.43 37.04 5.57
CA LEU A 280 25.24 38.45 5.89
C LEU A 280 26.59 39.08 6.25
N ALA A 281 26.80 40.34 5.87
CA ALA A 281 27.93 41.10 6.39
C ALA A 281 27.72 41.39 7.88
N VAL A 282 28.76 41.21 8.70
CA VAL A 282 28.74 41.65 10.10
C VAL A 282 28.78 43.18 10.12
N PRO A 283 27.89 43.88 10.85
CA PRO A 283 27.98 45.32 11.01
C PRO A 283 29.34 45.70 11.58
N ARG A 284 30.02 46.66 10.95
CA ARG A 284 31.21 47.31 11.52
C ARG A 284 30.82 48.30 12.59
#